data_AF-A0A2D9FQE5-F1
#
_entry.id   AF-A0A2D9FQE5-F1
#
_cell.length_a   1.000
_cell.length_b   1.000
_cell.length_c   1.000
_cell.angle_alpha   90.00
_cell.angle_beta   90.00
_cell.angle_gamma   90.00
#
_symmetry.space_group_name_H-M   'P 1'
#
loop_
_entity.id
_entity.type
_entity.pdbx_description
1 polymer ?
#
loop_
_entity_poly.entity_id
_entity_poly.type
_entity_poly.pdbx_seq_one_letter_code
_entity_poly.pdbx_strand_id
1 'polypeptide(L)'
;MPTLSLENPTKSLSWAEVVLHLSDEQIQELDHLKKWSDIFHKVTVLAPMSISKPETLDVNWVKVPSGQYKADIWNAQLAKSEAEWVLFLEAGENLKFLDFPSNEEISETCWPPALMKWKERDVEVQLYQMRFIPGSAINVFGGRELPDCTRYVIENNVQVSNAHIQVERKESPVTQIDSATELGIQDFAPQVYLVEGQRYLQQKEYVYATAQFRQLLKRERLLPFDRLGAVNGIASCLAEQYKWQKALNVAQQSLEAEPFQNLPYLIKYRIYSLQQRWEEAYEALGEYYGRFDLQSAANFDVIISEEETLVNLSDLALKAGKRARASEHLDELFAIKNGDVDQSFLKKILLLCTELGDLKKAKFYFGKRFGNMISNKELDEQNRVELTDFTTLFMENQWYEPVHNIYEELHEQFPENDDFKRRLIVTSVKTNRIEKARKLATKVA
;
A
#
# COMPACT_ATOMS: atom_id res chain seq x y z
N MET A 1 -19.34 -6.22 -19.30
CA MET A 1 -18.31 -7.23 -18.96
C MET A 1 -18.87 -8.09 -17.84
N PRO A 2 -18.56 -9.41 -17.80
CA PRO A 2 -19.12 -10.29 -16.78
C PRO A 2 -18.60 -9.82 -15.42
N THR A 3 -19.52 -9.57 -14.50
CA THR A 3 -19.26 -9.44 -13.07
C THR A 3 -18.49 -10.66 -12.59
N LEU A 4 -17.23 -10.47 -12.22
CA LEU A 4 -16.46 -11.43 -11.44
C LEU A 4 -17.14 -11.55 -10.07
N SER A 5 -17.97 -12.59 -9.93
CA SER A 5 -18.38 -13.11 -8.64
C SER A 5 -17.14 -13.70 -7.94
N LEU A 6 -16.52 -12.94 -7.05
CA LEU A 6 -15.50 -13.43 -6.12
C LEU A 6 -16.17 -14.14 -4.94
N GLU A 7 -16.78 -15.29 -5.22
CA GLU A 7 -17.01 -16.33 -4.22
C GLU A 7 -16.22 -17.55 -4.65
N ASN A 8 -14.94 -17.60 -4.25
CA ASN A 8 -14.12 -18.81 -4.36
C ASN A 8 -14.16 -19.59 -3.04
N PRO A 9 -14.08 -20.92 -3.09
CA PRO A 9 -14.58 -21.83 -2.06
C PRO A 9 -13.69 -21.79 -0.81
N THR A 10 -14.31 -21.65 0.36
CA THR A 10 -13.64 -21.71 1.67
C THR A 10 -12.90 -23.03 1.81
N LYS A 11 -11.55 -23.00 1.79
CA LYS A 11 -10.72 -24.15 2.20
C LYS A 11 -11.14 -24.55 3.61
N SER A 12 -11.67 -25.76 3.79
CA SER A 12 -11.91 -26.29 5.13
C SER A 12 -10.56 -26.61 5.78
N LEU A 13 -10.28 -25.97 6.92
CA LEU A 13 -9.08 -26.11 7.74
C LEU A 13 -9.36 -27.07 8.89
N SER A 14 -9.70 -28.32 8.56
CA SER A 14 -10.08 -29.36 9.53
C SER A 14 -8.95 -29.81 10.48
N TRP A 15 -7.75 -29.26 10.31
CA TRP A 15 -6.54 -29.55 11.07
C TRP A 15 -6.09 -28.37 11.95
N ALA A 16 -6.71 -27.19 11.81
CA ALA A 16 -6.33 -25.98 12.54
C ALA A 16 -7.43 -25.51 13.51
N GLU A 17 -7.03 -25.09 14.70
CA GLU A 17 -7.84 -24.33 15.65
C GLU A 17 -7.56 -22.83 15.48
N VAL A 18 -8.61 -22.01 15.56
CA VAL A 18 -8.46 -20.56 15.75
C VAL A 18 -8.88 -20.18 17.17
N VAL A 19 -8.05 -19.38 17.81
CA VAL A 19 -8.21 -18.89 19.19
C VAL A 19 -8.35 -17.38 19.14
N LEU A 20 -9.53 -16.86 19.49
CA LEU A 20 -9.78 -15.43 19.63
C LEU A 20 -9.65 -15.00 21.09
N HIS A 21 -8.75 -14.07 21.38
CA HIS A 21 -8.62 -13.46 22.70
C HIS A 21 -9.37 -12.12 22.75
N LEU A 22 -10.38 -12.03 23.62
CA LEU A 22 -11.14 -10.80 23.86
C LEU A 22 -10.48 -9.94 24.94
N SER A 23 -10.46 -8.63 24.70
CA SER A 23 -10.24 -7.62 25.75
C SER A 23 -11.54 -7.28 26.47
N ASP A 24 -11.46 -6.59 27.61
CA ASP A 24 -12.62 -6.26 28.49
C ASP A 24 -13.72 -5.41 27.80
N GLU A 25 -13.48 -4.84 26.61
CA GLU A 25 -14.36 -3.84 25.98
C GLU A 25 -15.05 -4.31 24.68
N GLN A 26 -14.84 -5.54 24.19
CA GLN A 26 -15.08 -5.87 22.76
C GLN A 26 -16.03 -7.06 22.47
N ILE A 27 -17.27 -7.02 22.97
CA ILE A 27 -18.32 -8.01 22.59
C ILE A 27 -18.89 -7.76 21.18
N GLN A 28 -18.78 -6.54 20.66
CA GLN A 28 -19.52 -6.09 19.47
C GLN A 28 -19.03 -6.67 18.13
N GLU A 29 -17.99 -7.50 18.12
CA GLU A 29 -17.34 -7.95 16.89
C GLU A 29 -17.30 -9.50 16.77
N LEU A 30 -18.29 -10.24 17.26
CA LEU A 30 -18.30 -11.72 17.18
C LEU A 30 -18.94 -12.29 15.90
N ASP A 31 -19.43 -11.44 14.98
CA ASP A 31 -20.17 -11.87 13.78
C ASP A 31 -19.32 -12.75 12.85
N HIS A 32 -18.00 -12.57 12.84
CA HIS A 32 -17.08 -13.38 12.04
C HIS A 32 -16.87 -14.79 12.59
N LEU A 33 -17.18 -15.04 13.87
CA LEU A 33 -16.94 -16.35 14.51
C LEU A 33 -17.74 -17.46 13.86
N LYS A 34 -18.98 -17.18 13.43
CA LYS A 34 -19.79 -18.17 12.70
C LYS A 34 -19.10 -18.62 11.42
N LYS A 35 -18.58 -17.65 10.64
CA LYS A 35 -17.82 -17.93 9.43
C LYS A 35 -16.56 -18.73 9.74
N TRP A 36 -15.88 -18.47 10.86
CA TRP A 36 -14.71 -19.25 11.25
C TRP A 36 -15.07 -20.67 11.69
N SER A 37 -16.22 -20.89 12.32
CA SER A 37 -16.69 -22.25 12.67
C SER A 37 -16.98 -23.11 11.44
N ASP A 38 -17.34 -22.50 10.30
CA ASP A 38 -17.52 -23.21 9.04
C ASP A 38 -16.19 -23.56 8.34
N ILE A 39 -15.08 -22.94 8.77
CA ILE A 39 -13.77 -23.04 8.14
C ILE A 39 -12.81 -23.89 8.98
N PHE A 40 -12.62 -23.54 10.24
CA PHE A 40 -11.65 -24.16 11.14
C PHE A 40 -12.22 -25.42 11.79
N HIS A 41 -11.33 -26.35 12.17
CA HIS A 41 -11.69 -27.52 12.97
C HIS A 41 -12.40 -27.12 14.27
N LYS A 42 -11.89 -26.07 14.89
CA LYS A 42 -12.35 -25.59 16.19
C LYS A 42 -12.14 -24.09 16.31
N VAL A 43 -13.13 -23.44 16.90
CA VAL A 43 -13.06 -22.02 17.28
C VAL A 43 -13.12 -21.95 18.80
N THR A 44 -12.08 -21.40 19.42
CA THR A 44 -12.03 -21.13 20.85
C THR A 44 -12.01 -19.63 21.10
N VAL A 45 -12.83 -19.16 22.03
CA VAL A 45 -12.84 -17.78 22.51
C VAL A 45 -12.32 -17.74 23.93
N LEU A 46 -11.24 -17.00 24.15
CA LEU A 46 -10.69 -16.69 25.46
C LEU A 46 -11.28 -15.35 25.91
N ALA A 47 -12.19 -15.41 26.89
CA ALA A 47 -12.98 -14.26 27.31
C ALA A 47 -12.74 -13.91 28.79
N PRO A 48 -12.66 -12.61 29.13
CA PRO A 48 -12.64 -12.18 30.52
C PRO A 48 -13.81 -12.72 31.35
N MET A 49 -13.59 -12.83 32.67
CA MET A 49 -14.62 -13.27 33.62
C MET A 49 -15.92 -12.44 33.52
N SER A 50 -15.80 -11.16 33.17
CA SER A 50 -16.91 -10.21 32.99
C SER A 50 -17.80 -10.49 31.76
N ILE A 51 -17.29 -11.18 30.73
CA ILE A 51 -17.97 -11.33 29.44
C ILE A 51 -18.61 -12.70 29.27
N SER A 52 -19.94 -12.79 29.25
CA SER A 52 -20.67 -14.06 29.06
C SER A 52 -20.74 -14.50 27.60
N LYS A 53 -20.74 -15.82 27.38
CA LYS A 53 -20.92 -16.43 26.05
C LYS A 53 -22.31 -16.08 25.50
N PRO A 54 -22.44 -15.50 24.29
CA PRO A 54 -23.72 -15.37 23.61
C PRO A 54 -24.34 -16.75 23.30
N GLU A 55 -25.62 -16.92 23.57
CA GLU A 55 -26.35 -18.19 23.36
C GLU A 55 -26.34 -18.65 21.89
N THR A 56 -26.22 -17.71 20.96
CA THR A 56 -26.28 -17.95 19.50
C THR A 56 -24.97 -18.40 18.88
N LEU A 57 -23.89 -18.52 19.67
CA LEU A 57 -22.57 -18.91 19.18
C LEU A 57 -22.23 -20.34 19.56
N ASP A 58 -22.03 -21.19 18.57
CA ASP A 58 -21.51 -22.54 18.76
C ASP A 58 -19.97 -22.56 18.64
N VAL A 59 -19.33 -22.09 19.71
CA VAL A 59 -17.86 -22.04 19.85
C VAL A 59 -17.44 -22.52 21.23
N ASN A 60 -16.20 -22.98 21.35
CA ASN A 60 -15.61 -23.26 22.65
C ASN A 60 -15.35 -21.95 23.39
N TRP A 61 -15.84 -21.80 24.62
CA TRP A 61 -15.75 -20.55 25.37
C TRP A 61 -15.02 -20.77 26.69
N VAL A 62 -13.85 -20.16 26.81
CA VAL A 62 -12.95 -20.33 27.96
C VAL A 62 -12.89 -19.02 28.71
N LYS A 63 -13.19 -19.09 30.01
CA LYS A 63 -13.10 -17.94 30.91
C LYS A 63 -11.67 -17.75 31.40
N VAL A 64 -11.16 -16.54 31.24
CA VAL A 64 -9.81 -16.15 31.63
C VAL A 64 -9.86 -15.31 32.91
N PRO A 65 -9.17 -15.72 33.99
CA PRO A 65 -9.06 -14.94 35.22
C PRO A 65 -8.36 -13.60 34.99
N SER A 66 -8.76 -12.56 35.73
CA SER A 66 -8.08 -11.26 35.68
C SER A 66 -6.65 -11.35 36.23
N GLY A 67 -5.77 -10.51 35.70
CA GLY A 67 -4.38 -10.38 36.16
C GLY A 67 -3.40 -11.44 35.64
N GLN A 68 -3.86 -12.34 34.75
CA GLN A 68 -2.95 -13.22 33.99
C GLN A 68 -2.39 -12.48 32.78
N TYR A 69 -1.15 -12.81 32.41
CA TYR A 69 -0.50 -12.23 31.23
C TYR A 69 -0.99 -12.91 29.95
N LYS A 70 -1.15 -12.14 28.88
CA LYS A 70 -1.59 -12.66 27.56
C LYS A 70 -0.76 -13.85 27.09
N ALA A 71 0.57 -13.79 27.21
CA ALA A 71 1.47 -14.88 26.81
C ALA A 71 1.21 -16.18 27.59
N ASP A 72 0.99 -16.09 28.90
CA ASP A 72 0.67 -17.24 29.75
C ASP A 72 -0.68 -17.86 29.37
N ILE A 73 -1.68 -17.00 29.10
CA ILE A 73 -3.01 -17.41 28.66
C ILE A 73 -2.92 -18.17 27.34
N TRP A 74 -2.14 -17.67 26.38
CA TRP A 74 -1.93 -18.32 25.08
C TRP A 74 -1.20 -19.65 25.21
N ASN A 75 -0.13 -19.73 26.00
CA ASN A 75 0.57 -20.99 26.28
C ASN A 75 -0.36 -22.01 26.96
N ALA A 76 -1.19 -21.58 27.91
CA ALA A 76 -2.13 -22.45 28.61
C ALA A 76 -3.24 -22.97 27.69
N GLN A 77 -3.67 -22.19 26.69
CA GLN A 77 -4.62 -22.64 25.68
C GLN A 77 -3.95 -23.58 24.66
N LEU A 78 -2.74 -23.27 24.21
CA LEU A 78 -1.97 -24.12 23.29
C LEU A 78 -1.80 -25.53 23.87
N ALA A 79 -1.41 -25.64 25.15
CA ALA A 79 -1.22 -26.92 25.83
C ALA A 79 -2.50 -27.77 25.99
N LYS A 80 -3.68 -27.19 25.75
CA LYS A 80 -4.99 -27.88 25.80
C LYS A 80 -5.57 -28.15 24.41
N SER A 81 -4.95 -27.61 23.36
CA SER A 81 -5.44 -27.82 22.00
C SER A 81 -5.14 -29.25 21.55
N GLU A 82 -6.08 -29.82 20.80
CA GLU A 82 -5.92 -31.12 20.14
C GLU A 82 -5.70 -30.95 18.62
N ALA A 83 -5.70 -29.71 18.13
CA ALA A 83 -5.48 -29.41 16.72
C ALA A 83 -3.99 -29.52 16.35
N GLU A 84 -3.70 -29.83 15.08
CA GLU A 84 -2.32 -29.88 14.58
C GLU A 84 -1.67 -28.50 14.61
N TRP A 85 -2.47 -27.45 14.37
CA TRP A 85 -2.03 -26.06 14.38
C TRP A 85 -3.03 -25.16 15.09
N VAL A 86 -2.52 -24.12 15.75
CA VAL A 86 -3.32 -23.16 16.52
C VAL A 86 -2.97 -21.75 16.08
N LEU A 87 -3.96 -21.00 15.60
CA LEU A 87 -3.85 -19.59 15.23
C LEU A 87 -4.39 -18.71 16.36
N PHE A 88 -3.54 -17.87 16.93
CA PHE A 88 -3.95 -16.87 17.92
C PHE A 88 -4.30 -15.54 17.27
N LEU A 89 -5.47 -15.00 17.60
CA LEU A 89 -5.96 -13.70 17.16
C LEU A 89 -6.47 -12.90 18.35
N GLU A 90 -6.52 -11.58 18.16
CA GLU A 90 -7.10 -10.62 19.10
C GLU A 90 -8.40 -10.04 18.53
N ALA A 91 -9.24 -9.51 19.42
CA ALA A 91 -10.42 -8.76 19.00
C ALA A 91 -10.04 -7.57 18.09
N GLY A 92 -10.85 -7.31 17.06
CA GLY A 92 -10.56 -6.35 15.99
C GLY A 92 -9.80 -6.89 14.79
N GLU A 93 -9.40 -8.17 14.81
CA GLU A 93 -8.61 -8.79 13.74
C GLU A 93 -9.49 -9.62 12.78
N ASN A 94 -9.27 -9.45 11.48
CA ASN A 94 -9.99 -10.15 10.41
C ASN A 94 -9.03 -10.91 9.51
N LEU A 95 -9.33 -12.18 9.23
CA LEU A 95 -8.51 -13.04 8.36
C LEU A 95 -8.83 -12.86 6.88
N LYS A 96 -7.79 -12.85 6.06
CA LYS A 96 -7.91 -13.13 4.62
C LYS A 96 -7.55 -14.59 4.37
N PHE A 97 -8.49 -15.33 3.77
CA PHE A 97 -8.34 -16.77 3.53
C PHE A 97 -7.75 -17.10 2.15
N LEU A 98 -7.66 -16.13 1.24
CA LEU A 98 -7.17 -16.37 -0.13
C LEU A 98 -5.77 -16.98 -0.12
N ASP A 99 -4.89 -16.41 0.70
CA ASP A 99 -3.47 -16.77 0.81
C ASP A 99 -3.16 -17.58 2.08
N PHE A 100 -4.18 -18.19 2.70
CA PHE A 100 -3.95 -19.01 3.89
C PHE A 100 -3.11 -20.25 3.52
N PRO A 101 -2.03 -20.55 4.26
CA PRO A 101 -1.12 -21.65 3.94
C PRO A 101 -1.83 -23.00 4.02
N SER A 102 -1.52 -23.88 3.06
CA SER A 102 -1.96 -25.28 3.10
C SER A 102 -1.14 -26.09 4.09
N ASN A 103 -1.67 -27.25 4.54
CA ASN A 103 -0.95 -28.13 5.45
C ASN A 103 0.34 -28.70 4.83
N GLU A 104 0.47 -28.69 3.50
CA GLU A 104 1.66 -29.15 2.77
C GLU A 104 2.79 -28.10 2.75
N GLU A 105 2.46 -26.82 2.94
CA GLU A 105 3.41 -25.69 2.89
C GLU A 105 4.01 -25.35 4.26
N ILE A 106 3.52 -25.97 5.33
CA ILE A 106 3.91 -25.71 6.71
C ILE A 106 4.45 -26.98 7.37
N SER A 107 5.31 -26.83 8.36
CA SER A 107 5.85 -27.96 9.12
C SER A 107 6.24 -27.52 10.52
N GLU A 108 6.45 -28.47 11.44
CA GLU A 108 6.96 -28.17 12.78
C GLU A 108 8.32 -27.46 12.77
N THR A 109 9.08 -27.56 11.67
CA THR A 109 10.38 -26.90 11.48
C THR A 109 10.33 -25.61 10.67
N CYS A 110 9.18 -25.25 10.08
CA CYS A 110 9.01 -24.05 9.27
C CYS A 110 7.62 -23.44 9.48
N TRP A 111 7.56 -22.33 10.22
CA TRP A 111 6.30 -21.75 10.68
C TRP A 111 5.98 -20.47 9.90
N PRO A 112 4.73 -20.31 9.43
CA PRO A 112 4.31 -19.06 8.81
C PRO A 112 4.01 -18.00 9.88
N PRO A 113 4.51 -16.76 9.72
CA PRO A 113 4.12 -15.67 10.60
C PRO A 113 2.71 -15.17 10.25
N ALA A 114 2.07 -14.51 11.21
CA ALA A 114 0.92 -13.67 10.96
C ALA A 114 1.40 -12.27 10.54
N LEU A 115 0.89 -11.77 9.42
CA LEU A 115 1.14 -10.43 8.91
C LEU A 115 -0.08 -9.55 9.20
N MET A 116 0.06 -8.68 10.19
CA MET A 116 -0.97 -7.71 10.54
C MET A 116 -0.80 -6.45 9.72
N LYS A 117 -1.90 -5.97 9.13
CA LYS A 117 -1.95 -4.73 8.34
C LYS A 117 -3.02 -3.79 8.89
N TRP A 118 -2.70 -2.51 8.92
CA TRP A 118 -3.62 -1.44 9.26
C TRP A 118 -3.27 -0.17 8.50
N LYS A 119 -4.20 0.78 8.47
CA LYS A 119 -3.97 2.10 7.87
C LYS A 119 -3.64 3.12 8.94
N GLU A 120 -2.53 3.84 8.77
CA GLU A 120 -2.20 5.04 9.54
C GLU A 120 -2.25 6.25 8.62
N ARG A 121 -3.27 7.10 8.78
CA ARG A 121 -3.53 8.23 7.87
C ARG A 121 -3.69 7.72 6.43
N ASP A 122 -2.77 8.07 5.53
CA ASP A 122 -2.81 7.73 4.10
C ASP A 122 -1.85 6.58 3.72
N VAL A 123 -1.18 5.96 4.70
CA VAL A 123 -0.25 4.85 4.45
C VAL A 123 -0.72 3.55 5.09
N GLU A 124 -0.42 2.43 4.43
CA GLU A 124 -0.56 1.10 5.04
C GLU A 124 0.72 0.77 5.79
N VAL A 125 0.56 0.24 7.01
CA VAL A 125 1.64 -0.19 7.90
C VAL A 125 1.46 -1.67 8.21
N GLN A 126 2.58 -2.37 8.37
CA GLN A 126 2.58 -3.80 8.64
C GLN A 126 3.40 -4.22 9.86
N LEU A 127 3.00 -5.33 10.49
CA LEU A 127 3.71 -5.99 11.58
C LEU A 127 3.57 -7.51 11.48
N TYR A 128 4.69 -8.21 11.50
CA TYR A 128 4.78 -9.65 11.67
C TYR A 128 4.88 -10.05 13.14
N GLN A 129 4.14 -11.11 13.48
CA GLN A 129 4.29 -11.87 14.71
C GLN A 129 4.09 -13.36 14.46
N MET A 130 4.79 -14.20 15.20
CA MET A 130 4.58 -15.65 15.18
C MET A 130 3.31 -15.97 15.97
N ARG A 131 2.18 -16.24 15.30
CA ARG A 131 0.90 -16.53 15.95
C ARG A 131 0.24 -17.84 15.48
N PHE A 132 0.81 -18.50 14.48
CA PHE A 132 0.37 -19.81 14.01
C PHE A 132 1.38 -20.87 14.42
N ILE A 133 1.00 -21.66 15.41
CA ILE A 133 1.91 -22.50 16.17
C ILE A 133 1.47 -23.96 16.05
N PRO A 134 2.39 -24.92 15.89
CA PRO A 134 2.06 -26.33 15.98
C PRO A 134 1.46 -26.66 17.36
N GLY A 135 0.38 -27.43 17.39
CA GLY A 135 -0.27 -27.87 18.64
C GLY A 135 0.64 -28.76 19.51
N SER A 136 1.68 -29.35 18.92
CA SER A 136 2.72 -30.12 19.63
C SER A 136 3.70 -29.26 20.43
N ALA A 137 3.76 -27.95 20.16
CA ALA A 137 4.69 -27.04 20.83
C ALA A 137 4.17 -26.61 22.22
N ILE A 138 5.09 -26.39 23.16
CA ILE A 138 4.75 -26.11 24.57
C ILE A 138 5.57 -24.91 25.07
N ASN A 139 4.92 -24.00 25.80
CA ASN A 139 5.55 -22.80 26.40
C ASN A 139 6.35 -21.98 25.38
N VAL A 140 5.72 -21.69 24.23
CA VAL A 140 6.38 -21.02 23.10
C VAL A 140 6.45 -19.51 23.27
N PHE A 141 5.43 -18.90 23.91
CA PHE A 141 5.32 -17.45 24.03
C PHE A 141 6.00 -16.96 25.31
N GLY A 142 6.93 -16.01 25.17
CA GLY A 142 7.37 -15.13 26.25
C GLY A 142 6.63 -13.78 26.22
N GLY A 143 7.07 -12.83 27.05
CA GLY A 143 6.42 -11.51 27.19
C GLY A 143 5.24 -11.51 28.16
N ARG A 144 4.58 -10.35 28.32
CA ARG A 144 3.33 -10.24 29.09
C ARG A 144 2.13 -10.09 28.18
N GLU A 145 1.91 -8.86 27.70
CA GLU A 145 0.86 -8.41 26.79
C GLU A 145 1.31 -8.42 25.33
N LEU A 146 2.62 -8.59 25.10
CA LEU A 146 3.25 -8.81 23.79
C LEU A 146 3.79 -10.25 23.67
N PRO A 147 2.95 -11.24 23.33
CA PRO A 147 3.38 -12.62 23.11
C PRO A 147 4.44 -12.70 22.01
N ASP A 148 5.59 -13.30 22.34
CA ASP A 148 6.73 -13.41 21.44
C ASP A 148 7.33 -14.81 21.46
N CYS A 149 7.57 -15.39 20.27
CA CYS A 149 8.14 -16.73 20.14
C CYS A 149 9.63 -16.70 19.78
N THR A 150 10.31 -15.55 19.84
CA THR A 150 11.69 -15.41 19.34
C THR A 150 12.61 -16.41 20.02
N ARG A 151 12.52 -16.56 21.35
CA ARG A 151 13.35 -17.52 22.09
C ARG A 151 13.11 -18.95 21.60
N TYR A 152 11.85 -19.38 21.57
CA TYR A 152 11.49 -20.75 21.17
C TYR A 152 11.93 -21.06 19.74
N VAL A 153 11.62 -20.16 18.80
CA VAL A 153 11.95 -20.33 17.37
C VAL A 153 13.46 -20.51 17.20
N ILE A 154 14.28 -19.70 17.86
CA ILE A 154 15.73 -19.78 17.70
C ILE A 154 16.34 -20.97 18.44
N GLU A 155 15.87 -21.30 19.64
CA GLU A 155 16.38 -22.45 20.40
C GLU A 155 16.09 -23.79 19.72
N ASN A 156 14.97 -23.87 19.00
CA ASN A 156 14.53 -25.08 18.29
C ASN A 156 14.87 -25.06 16.79
N ASN A 157 15.62 -24.06 16.30
CA ASN A 157 15.97 -23.88 14.89
C ASN A 157 14.76 -23.90 13.93
N VAL A 158 13.63 -23.35 14.37
CA VAL A 158 12.45 -23.20 13.54
C VAL A 158 12.73 -22.13 12.49
N GLN A 159 12.49 -22.46 11.22
CA GLN A 159 12.57 -21.52 10.12
C GLN A 159 11.29 -20.67 10.05
N VAL A 160 11.43 -19.40 9.68
CA VAL A 160 10.29 -18.53 9.39
C VAL A 160 9.94 -18.70 7.91
N SER A 161 8.70 -19.09 7.62
CA SER A 161 8.22 -19.24 6.25
C SER A 161 8.02 -17.88 5.58
N ASN A 162 8.15 -17.85 4.25
CA ASN A 162 7.78 -16.70 3.43
C ASN A 162 6.26 -16.61 3.24
N ALA A 163 5.55 -17.75 3.36
CA ALA A 163 4.09 -17.76 3.41
C ALA A 163 3.63 -17.17 4.75
N HIS A 164 2.60 -16.33 4.72
CA HIS A 164 2.11 -15.63 5.89
C HIS A 164 0.59 -15.67 5.96
N ILE A 165 0.07 -15.54 7.17
CA ILE A 165 -1.37 -15.43 7.40
C ILE A 165 -1.72 -13.94 7.47
N GLN A 166 -2.47 -13.45 6.50
CA GLN A 166 -2.82 -12.03 6.44
C GLN A 166 -3.97 -11.71 7.40
N VAL A 167 -3.72 -10.74 8.28
CA VAL A 167 -4.63 -10.26 9.32
C VAL A 167 -4.86 -8.75 9.12
N GLU A 168 -6.10 -8.33 8.93
CA GLU A 168 -6.49 -6.93 8.86
C GLU A 168 -7.01 -6.42 10.21
N ARG A 169 -6.58 -5.23 10.61
CA ARG A 169 -7.09 -4.53 11.80
C ARG A 169 -7.17 -3.03 11.58
N LYS A 170 -7.98 -2.35 12.40
CA LYS A 170 -8.22 -0.89 12.29
C LYS A 170 -7.08 -0.05 12.87
N GLU A 171 -6.42 -0.54 13.90
CA GLU A 171 -5.43 0.20 14.69
C GLU A 171 -4.19 -0.66 14.95
N SER A 172 -3.07 -0.04 15.32
CA SER A 172 -1.84 -0.78 15.63
C SER A 172 -2.03 -1.77 16.81
N PRO A 173 -1.53 -3.01 16.70
CA PRO A 173 -1.61 -4.05 17.75
C PRO A 173 -0.78 -3.73 19.00
N VAL A 174 0.11 -2.76 18.93
CA VAL A 174 1.10 -2.50 19.98
C VAL A 174 0.94 -1.14 20.66
N THR A 175 -0.11 -0.38 20.33
CA THR A 175 -0.34 0.97 20.86
C THR A 175 -0.49 0.98 22.39
N GLN A 176 -1.17 -0.03 22.95
CA GLN A 176 -1.47 -0.11 24.39
C GLN A 176 -0.37 -0.80 25.20
N ILE A 177 0.71 -1.26 24.58
CA ILE A 177 1.77 -1.99 25.26
C ILE A 177 2.61 -1.06 26.13
N ASP A 178 2.59 -1.28 27.44
CA ASP A 178 3.49 -0.60 28.37
C ASP A 178 4.87 -1.27 28.38
N SER A 179 5.80 -0.64 27.67
CA SER A 179 7.18 -1.11 27.51
C SER A 179 7.94 -1.24 28.82
N ALA A 180 7.66 -0.39 29.83
CA ALA A 180 8.34 -0.47 31.13
C ALA A 180 7.92 -1.72 31.89
N THR A 181 6.63 -2.02 31.82
CA THR A 181 6.01 -3.20 32.44
C THR A 181 6.43 -4.50 31.75
N GLU A 182 6.56 -4.48 30.41
CA GLU A 182 7.12 -5.60 29.62
C GLU A 182 8.58 -5.88 29.96
N LEU A 183 9.42 -4.84 29.98
CA LEU A 183 10.85 -4.97 30.28
C LEU A 183 11.14 -5.40 31.74
N GLY A 184 10.13 -5.34 32.61
CA GLY A 184 10.25 -5.68 34.03
C GLY A 184 10.26 -7.18 34.34
N ILE A 185 9.97 -8.06 33.36
CA ILE A 185 9.97 -9.52 33.56
C ILE A 185 11.27 -10.17 33.05
N GLN A 186 11.58 -11.35 33.58
CA GLN A 186 12.79 -12.08 33.20
C GLN A 186 12.78 -12.51 31.73
N ASP A 187 11.61 -12.92 31.23
CA ASP A 187 11.40 -13.47 29.89
C ASP A 187 10.60 -12.51 29.00
N PHE A 188 11.04 -11.26 28.95
CA PHE A 188 10.37 -10.23 28.16
C PHE A 188 10.57 -10.46 26.65
N ALA A 189 9.59 -10.01 25.86
CA ALA A 189 9.65 -10.05 24.40
C ALA A 189 10.69 -9.05 23.87
N PRO A 190 11.74 -9.47 23.13
CA PRO A 190 12.71 -8.54 22.53
C PRO A 190 12.04 -7.47 21.66
N GLN A 191 10.96 -7.82 20.97
CA GLN A 191 10.14 -6.93 20.14
C GLN A 191 9.67 -5.67 20.88
N VAL A 192 9.63 -5.64 22.22
CA VAL A 192 9.31 -4.43 23.00
C VAL A 192 10.22 -3.25 22.67
N TYR A 193 11.51 -3.50 22.37
CA TYR A 193 12.43 -2.43 21.95
C TYR A 193 12.09 -1.86 20.57
N LEU A 194 11.55 -2.70 19.68
CA LEU A 194 11.10 -2.28 18.36
C LEU A 194 9.87 -1.37 18.50
N VAL A 195 8.89 -1.81 19.31
CA VAL A 195 7.67 -1.05 19.62
C VAL A 195 8.02 0.30 20.24
N GLU A 196 8.90 0.32 21.25
CA GLU A 196 9.31 1.55 21.91
C GLU A 196 10.09 2.48 20.97
N GLY A 197 10.97 1.91 20.14
CA GLY A 197 11.68 2.67 19.11
C GLY A 197 10.74 3.35 18.12
N GLN A 198 9.71 2.63 17.66
CA GLN A 198 8.70 3.17 16.76
C GLN A 198 7.88 4.29 17.42
N ARG A 199 7.51 4.12 18.70
CA ARG A 199 6.81 5.15 19.47
C ARG A 199 7.61 6.44 19.57
N TYR A 200 8.89 6.35 19.94
CA TYR A 200 9.77 7.53 19.96
C TYR A 200 9.94 8.14 18.57
N LEU A 201 10.02 7.33 17.51
CA LEU A 201 10.12 7.83 16.14
C LEU A 201 8.87 8.65 15.76
N GLN A 202 7.67 8.16 16.07
CA GLN A 202 6.41 8.88 15.87
C GLN A 202 6.34 10.18 16.68
N GLN A 203 6.92 10.20 17.88
CA GLN A 203 7.05 11.38 18.73
C GLN A 203 8.17 12.34 18.30
N LYS A 204 8.89 12.02 17.22
CA LYS A 204 10.06 12.76 16.70
C LYS A 204 11.26 12.79 17.63
N GLU A 205 11.30 11.86 18.57
CA GLU A 205 12.36 11.67 19.55
C GLU A 205 13.48 10.76 18.99
N TYR A 206 14.10 11.19 17.90
CA TYR A 206 14.95 10.33 17.06
C TYR A 206 16.16 9.73 17.78
N VAL A 207 16.70 10.41 18.79
CA VAL A 207 17.85 9.91 19.57
C VAL A 207 17.42 8.75 20.47
N TYR A 208 16.28 8.88 21.15
CA TYR A 208 15.70 7.82 21.98
C TYR A 208 15.25 6.63 21.12
N ALA A 209 14.58 6.89 19.99
CA ALA A 209 14.22 5.88 19.01
C ALA A 209 15.44 5.07 18.54
N THR A 210 16.50 5.76 18.11
CA THR A 210 17.78 5.13 17.69
C THR A 210 18.38 4.28 18.82
N ALA A 211 18.29 4.73 20.08
CA ALA A 211 18.79 3.97 21.22
C ALA A 211 18.03 2.66 21.38
N GLN A 212 16.69 2.67 21.30
CA GLN A 212 15.88 1.46 21.43
C GLN A 212 16.13 0.47 20.30
N PHE A 213 16.16 0.92 19.04
CA PHE A 213 16.50 0.05 17.91
C PHE A 213 17.89 -0.59 18.06
N ARG A 214 18.87 0.15 18.59
CA ARG A 214 20.19 -0.42 18.90
C ARG A 214 20.16 -1.43 20.06
N GLN A 215 19.32 -1.22 21.07
CA GLN A 215 19.15 -2.23 22.13
C GLN A 215 18.55 -3.52 21.60
N LEU A 216 17.60 -3.43 20.65
CA LEU A 216 17.11 -4.61 19.94
C LEU A 216 18.25 -5.30 19.20
N LEU A 217 18.99 -4.59 18.35
CA LEU A 217 20.03 -5.18 17.50
C LEU A 217 21.23 -5.76 18.26
N LYS A 218 21.41 -5.42 19.54
CA LYS A 218 22.41 -6.06 20.44
C LYS A 218 22.01 -7.46 20.88
N ARG A 219 20.74 -7.85 20.71
CA ARG A 219 20.27 -9.19 21.03
C ARG A 219 20.88 -10.18 20.04
N GLU A 220 21.53 -11.22 20.56
CA GLU A 220 22.23 -12.23 19.74
C GLU A 220 21.29 -12.98 18.81
N ARG A 221 20.02 -13.14 19.22
CA ARG A 221 19.01 -13.95 18.56
C ARG A 221 17.74 -13.13 18.39
N LEU A 222 17.32 -12.93 17.14
CA LEU A 222 16.15 -12.12 16.75
C LEU A 222 15.51 -12.74 15.51
N LEU A 223 14.20 -12.57 15.40
CA LEU A 223 13.50 -12.90 14.17
C LEU A 223 13.91 -11.94 13.04
N PRO A 224 13.94 -12.41 11.77
CA PRO A 224 14.42 -11.61 10.64
C PRO A 224 13.66 -10.29 10.47
N PHE A 225 12.33 -10.33 10.56
CA PHE A 225 11.47 -9.16 10.38
C PHE A 225 11.69 -8.07 11.44
N ASP A 226 12.02 -8.44 12.69
CA ASP A 226 12.30 -7.48 13.76
C ASP A 226 13.65 -6.81 13.57
N ARG A 227 14.65 -7.59 13.12
CA ARG A 227 15.97 -7.08 12.77
C ARG A 227 15.87 -6.06 11.64
N LEU A 228 15.16 -6.39 10.57
CA LEU A 228 14.93 -5.47 9.44
C LEU A 228 14.20 -4.21 9.88
N GLY A 229 13.12 -4.36 10.68
CA GLY A 229 12.39 -3.22 11.24
C GLY A 229 13.27 -2.26 12.04
N ALA A 230 14.17 -2.78 12.89
CA ALA A 230 15.09 -1.92 13.65
C ALA A 230 16.17 -1.25 12.79
N VAL A 231 16.73 -1.95 11.80
CA VAL A 231 17.70 -1.36 10.86
C VAL A 231 17.04 -0.21 10.07
N ASN A 232 15.83 -0.44 9.57
CA ASN A 232 15.06 0.57 8.84
C ASN A 232 14.66 1.74 9.76
N GLY A 233 14.26 1.46 11.00
CA GLY A 233 13.99 2.48 12.01
C GLY A 233 15.20 3.38 12.28
N ILE A 234 16.41 2.81 12.38
CA ILE A 234 17.65 3.58 12.49
C ILE A 234 17.89 4.44 11.24
N ALA A 235 17.70 3.90 10.04
CA ALA A 235 17.84 4.65 8.79
C ALA A 235 16.88 5.85 8.75
N SER A 236 15.61 5.64 9.13
CA SER A 236 14.60 6.71 9.27
C SER A 236 15.04 7.78 10.28
N CYS A 237 15.47 7.39 11.48
CA CYS A 237 15.97 8.33 12.48
C CYS A 237 17.17 9.15 11.98
N LEU A 238 18.09 8.52 11.23
CA LEU A 238 19.24 9.21 10.64
C LEU A 238 18.82 10.19 9.55
N ALA A 239 17.85 9.82 8.71
CA ALA A 239 17.31 10.66 7.66
C ALA A 239 16.66 11.93 8.23
N GLU A 240 15.82 11.77 9.27
CA GLU A 240 15.16 12.88 9.97
C GLU A 240 16.14 13.80 10.73
N GLN A 241 17.30 13.26 11.13
CA GLN A 241 18.39 14.04 11.72
C GLN A 241 19.33 14.66 10.68
N TYR A 242 18.96 14.65 9.39
CA TYR A 242 19.78 15.15 8.28
C TYR A 242 21.16 14.47 8.14
N LYS A 243 21.33 13.28 8.74
CA LYS A 243 22.55 12.45 8.61
C LYS A 243 22.45 11.60 7.35
N TRP A 244 22.17 12.25 6.22
CA TRP A 244 21.72 11.62 4.98
C TRP A 244 22.65 10.54 4.44
N GLN A 245 23.97 10.77 4.40
CA GLN A 245 24.90 9.75 3.90
C GLN A 245 24.88 8.48 4.78
N LYS A 246 24.75 8.64 6.10
CA LYS A 246 24.65 7.49 7.01
C LYS A 246 23.32 6.76 6.83
N ALA A 247 22.22 7.51 6.67
CA ALA A 247 20.90 6.94 6.39
C ALA A 247 20.91 6.13 5.08
N LEU A 248 21.46 6.68 4.00
CA LEU A 248 21.60 6.01 2.71
C LEU A 248 22.43 4.72 2.83
N ASN A 249 23.55 4.75 3.56
CA ASN A 249 24.38 3.56 3.76
C ASN A 249 23.63 2.47 4.54
N VAL A 250 22.90 2.83 5.60
CA VAL A 250 22.11 1.86 6.38
C VAL A 250 20.95 1.31 5.55
N ALA A 251 20.25 2.15 4.79
CA ALA A 251 19.19 1.71 3.89
C ALA A 251 19.72 0.75 2.82
N GLN A 252 20.89 1.05 2.24
CA GLN A 252 21.53 0.18 1.26
C GLN A 252 21.94 -1.17 1.85
N GLN A 253 22.52 -1.18 3.06
CA GLN A 253 22.83 -2.43 3.77
C GLN A 253 21.58 -3.26 4.09
N SER A 254 20.47 -2.60 4.44
CA SER A 254 19.19 -3.28 4.63
C SER A 254 18.70 -3.94 3.35
N LEU A 255 18.77 -3.24 2.22
CA LEU A 255 18.38 -3.76 0.89
C LEU A 255 19.28 -4.89 0.39
N GLU A 256 20.58 -4.85 0.71
CA GLU A 256 21.52 -5.94 0.41
C GLU A 256 21.19 -7.22 1.21
N ALA A 257 20.67 -7.06 2.43
CA ALA A 257 20.26 -8.17 3.27
C ALA A 257 18.89 -8.74 2.87
N GLU A 258 17.95 -7.87 2.51
CA GLU A 258 16.61 -8.25 2.06
C GLU A 258 16.08 -7.22 1.04
N PRO A 259 16.05 -7.54 -0.26
CA PRO A 259 15.63 -6.59 -1.30
C PRO A 259 14.11 -6.36 -1.36
N PHE A 260 13.31 -7.24 -0.74
CA PHE A 260 11.84 -7.13 -0.69
C PHE A 260 11.42 -6.38 0.58
N GLN A 261 11.77 -5.11 0.61
CA GLN A 261 11.36 -4.14 1.63
C GLN A 261 10.94 -2.84 0.94
N ASN A 262 10.06 -2.07 1.55
CA ASN A 262 9.52 -0.83 0.98
C ASN A 262 10.25 0.41 1.51
N LEU A 263 10.34 0.52 2.83
CA LEU A 263 10.84 1.69 3.54
C LEU A 263 12.26 2.12 3.15
N PRO A 264 13.25 1.22 2.92
CA PRO A 264 14.58 1.66 2.48
C PRO A 264 14.58 2.42 1.15
N TYR A 265 13.76 2.00 0.18
CA TYR A 265 13.61 2.73 -1.09
C TYR A 265 12.94 4.09 -0.87
N LEU A 266 11.89 4.14 -0.04
CA LEU A 266 11.21 5.40 0.31
C LEU A 266 12.14 6.39 1.05
N ILE A 267 13.03 5.89 1.91
CA ILE A 267 14.08 6.69 2.55
C ILE A 267 15.05 7.25 1.50
N LYS A 268 15.57 6.41 0.59
CA LYS A 268 16.45 6.83 -0.51
C LYS A 268 15.76 7.92 -1.36
N TYR A 269 14.55 7.64 -1.83
CA TYR A 269 13.70 8.57 -2.59
C TYR A 269 13.56 9.92 -1.88
N ARG A 270 13.19 9.93 -0.60
CA ARG A 270 13.00 11.17 0.16
C ARG A 270 14.30 11.96 0.30
N ILE A 271 15.41 11.29 0.63
CA ILE A 271 16.72 11.94 0.78
C ILE A 271 17.14 12.56 -0.56
N TYR A 272 17.09 11.81 -1.66
CA TYR A 272 17.47 12.32 -2.98
C TYR A 272 16.57 13.47 -3.44
N SER A 273 15.26 13.39 -3.18
CA SER A 273 14.32 14.47 -3.47
C SER A 273 14.64 15.76 -2.72
N LEU A 274 14.96 15.66 -1.43
CA LEU A 274 15.38 16.81 -0.61
C LEU A 274 16.71 17.42 -1.09
N GLN A 275 17.59 16.59 -1.64
CA GLN A 275 18.87 17.02 -2.23
C GLN A 275 18.74 17.52 -3.69
N GLN A 276 17.54 17.52 -4.26
CA GLN A 276 17.28 17.84 -5.67
C GLN A 276 18.04 16.93 -6.66
N ARG A 277 18.37 15.71 -6.22
CA ARG A 277 18.98 14.65 -7.00
C ARG A 277 17.89 13.86 -7.70
N TRP A 278 17.29 14.50 -8.71
CA TRP A 278 16.03 14.03 -9.32
C TRP A 278 16.16 12.67 -10.00
N GLU A 279 17.30 12.41 -10.62
CA GLU A 279 17.58 11.14 -11.29
C GLU A 279 17.62 9.99 -10.28
N GLU A 280 18.39 10.15 -9.21
CA GLU A 280 18.51 9.12 -8.16
C GLU A 280 17.21 8.96 -7.37
N ALA A 281 16.45 10.04 -7.17
CA ALA A 281 15.12 9.97 -6.57
C ALA A 281 14.15 9.18 -7.45
N TYR A 282 14.16 9.43 -8.77
CA TYR A 282 13.35 8.70 -9.74
C TYR A 282 13.73 7.21 -9.78
N GLU A 283 15.02 6.89 -9.79
CA GLU A 283 15.50 5.51 -9.76
C GLU A 283 15.08 4.79 -8.48
N ALA A 284 15.28 5.41 -7.30
CA ALA A 284 14.89 4.80 -6.03
C ALA A 284 13.38 4.54 -5.92
N LEU A 285 12.55 5.49 -6.36
CA LEU A 285 11.10 5.31 -6.37
C LEU A 285 10.64 4.32 -7.46
N GLY A 286 11.36 4.26 -8.59
CA GLY A 286 11.09 3.30 -9.65
C GLY A 286 11.43 1.86 -9.23
N GLU A 287 12.51 1.68 -8.46
CA GLU A 287 12.84 0.41 -7.83
C GLU A 287 11.77 -0.03 -6.83
N TYR A 288 11.27 0.89 -6.01
CA TYR A 288 10.09 0.63 -5.16
C TYR A 288 8.89 0.20 -5.99
N TYR A 289 8.54 0.95 -7.04
CA TYR A 289 7.37 0.67 -7.86
C TYR A 289 7.45 -0.66 -8.60
N GLY A 290 8.62 -1.04 -9.10
CA GLY A 290 8.84 -2.35 -9.72
C GLY A 290 8.66 -3.55 -8.78
N ARG A 291 8.43 -3.30 -7.48
CA ARG A 291 8.20 -4.30 -6.42
C ARG A 291 6.89 -4.09 -5.69
N PHE A 292 5.99 -3.24 -6.22
CA PHE A 292 4.78 -2.82 -5.53
C PHE A 292 3.87 -3.99 -5.11
N ASP A 293 3.81 -5.05 -5.94
CA ASP A 293 3.03 -6.26 -5.67
C ASP A 293 3.75 -7.27 -4.76
N LEU A 294 4.99 -7.00 -4.36
CA LEU A 294 5.76 -7.89 -3.50
C LEU A 294 5.54 -7.55 -2.04
N GLN A 295 5.28 -8.57 -1.24
CA GLN A 295 5.09 -8.42 0.18
C GLN A 295 6.42 -8.18 0.90
N SER A 296 6.50 -7.11 1.68
CA SER A 296 7.71 -6.80 2.45
C SER A 296 7.91 -7.78 3.60
N ALA A 297 9.17 -8.12 3.87
CA ALA A 297 9.59 -8.97 4.99
C ALA A 297 9.93 -8.19 6.29
N ALA A 298 9.77 -6.87 6.34
CA ALA A 298 10.16 -6.05 7.49
C ALA A 298 8.97 -5.65 8.39
N ASN A 299 9.22 -5.55 9.69
CA ASN A 299 8.29 -4.94 10.64
C ASN A 299 8.27 -3.41 10.56
N PHE A 300 7.10 -2.81 10.77
CA PHE A 300 6.85 -1.38 10.63
C PHE A 300 7.26 -0.83 9.27
N ASP A 301 7.14 -1.67 8.24
CA ASP A 301 7.30 -1.22 6.87
C ASP A 301 6.08 -0.40 6.44
N VAL A 302 6.28 0.47 5.44
CA VAL A 302 5.30 1.47 5.01
C VAL A 302 5.07 1.35 3.52
N ILE A 303 3.81 1.37 3.10
CA ILE A 303 3.39 1.36 1.71
C ILE A 303 2.65 2.66 1.41
N ILE A 304 3.13 3.40 0.41
CA ILE A 304 2.39 4.50 -0.21
C ILE A 304 1.55 3.96 -1.37
N SER A 305 0.41 4.59 -1.64
CA SER A 305 -0.51 4.08 -2.68
C SER A 305 0.12 4.05 -4.07
N GLU A 306 -0.41 3.20 -4.94
CA GLU A 306 0.04 3.11 -6.33
C GLU A 306 -0.17 4.44 -7.06
N GLU A 307 -1.31 5.08 -6.82
CA GLU A 307 -1.63 6.39 -7.37
C GLU A 307 -0.61 7.46 -6.94
N GLU A 308 -0.31 7.55 -5.64
CA GLU A 308 0.68 8.49 -5.11
C GLU A 308 2.07 8.21 -5.69
N THR A 309 2.42 6.94 -5.84
CA THR A 309 3.69 6.50 -6.43
C THR A 309 3.82 6.98 -7.87
N LEU A 310 2.79 6.77 -8.70
CA LEU A 310 2.77 7.20 -10.10
C LEU A 310 2.77 8.72 -10.26
N VAL A 311 2.06 9.45 -9.40
CA VAL A 311 2.14 10.92 -9.36
C VAL A 311 3.58 11.36 -9.10
N ASN A 312 4.20 10.84 -8.03
CA ASN A 312 5.56 11.18 -7.65
C ASN A 312 6.59 10.79 -8.73
N LEU A 313 6.45 9.60 -9.33
CA LEU A 313 7.30 9.15 -10.44
C LEU A 313 7.17 10.07 -11.67
N SER A 314 5.96 10.49 -12.01
CA SER A 314 5.73 11.42 -13.12
C SER A 314 6.42 12.77 -12.88
N ASP A 315 6.31 13.31 -11.67
CA ASP A 315 6.90 14.60 -11.31
C ASP A 315 8.43 14.54 -11.24
N LEU A 316 8.98 13.47 -10.68
CA LEU A 316 10.43 13.24 -10.67
C LEU A 316 10.97 13.07 -12.09
N ALA A 317 10.27 12.31 -12.95
CA ALA A 317 10.65 12.15 -14.34
C ALA A 317 10.68 13.49 -15.08
N LEU A 318 9.69 14.37 -14.87
CA LEU A 318 9.70 15.72 -15.45
C LEU A 318 10.89 16.55 -14.95
N LYS A 319 11.16 16.55 -13.65
CA LYS A 319 12.31 17.26 -13.05
C LYS A 319 13.66 16.73 -13.54
N ALA A 320 13.75 15.43 -13.81
CA ALA A 320 14.92 14.78 -14.40
C ALA A 320 15.00 14.92 -15.93
N GLY A 321 14.04 15.59 -16.58
CA GLY A 321 14.00 15.76 -18.03
C GLY A 321 13.52 14.52 -18.82
N LYS A 322 13.08 13.47 -18.13
CA LYS A 322 12.56 12.21 -18.68
C LYS A 322 11.09 12.32 -19.09
N ARG A 323 10.77 13.23 -20.01
CA ARG A 323 9.38 13.52 -20.46
C ARG A 323 8.61 12.27 -20.91
N ALA A 324 9.24 11.37 -21.67
CA ALA A 324 8.58 10.15 -22.14
C ALA A 324 8.14 9.24 -20.98
N ARG A 325 9.00 9.04 -19.98
CA ARG A 325 8.68 8.28 -18.76
C ARG A 325 7.58 8.94 -17.94
N ALA A 326 7.60 10.26 -17.84
CA ALA A 326 6.51 10.98 -17.17
C ALA A 326 5.16 10.73 -17.86
N SER A 327 5.14 10.65 -19.20
CA SER A 327 3.92 10.33 -19.95
C SER A 327 3.45 8.90 -19.68
N GLU A 328 4.36 7.93 -19.64
CA GLU A 328 4.03 6.53 -19.32
C GLU A 328 3.35 6.41 -17.95
N HIS A 329 3.92 7.03 -16.92
CA HIS A 329 3.36 7.01 -15.56
C HIS A 329 2.00 7.69 -15.46
N LEU A 330 1.79 8.78 -16.20
CA LEU A 330 0.49 9.44 -16.25
C LEU A 330 -0.55 8.60 -17.02
N ASP A 331 -0.16 7.89 -18.08
CA ASP A 331 -1.07 6.99 -18.81
C ASP A 331 -1.53 5.85 -17.91
N GLU A 332 -0.62 5.28 -17.12
CA GLU A 332 -0.91 4.22 -16.15
C GLU A 332 -1.84 4.73 -15.04
N LEU A 333 -1.58 5.92 -14.50
CA LEU A 333 -2.47 6.54 -13.52
C LEU A 333 -3.87 6.81 -14.09
N PHE A 334 -3.96 7.23 -15.35
CA PHE A 334 -5.24 7.41 -16.03
C PHE A 334 -6.02 6.09 -16.15
N ALA A 335 -5.31 4.98 -16.40
CA ALA A 335 -5.91 3.65 -16.49
C ALA A 335 -6.44 3.17 -15.12
N ILE A 336 -5.65 3.33 -14.04
CA ILE A 336 -6.04 2.98 -12.66
C ILE A 336 -7.30 3.75 -12.24
N LYS A 337 -7.38 5.03 -12.62
CA LYS A 337 -8.55 5.87 -12.35
C LYS A 337 -9.74 5.59 -13.26
N ASN A 338 -9.65 4.61 -14.16
CA ASN A 338 -10.68 4.32 -15.17
C ASN A 338 -11.06 5.56 -16.02
N GLY A 339 -10.13 6.49 -16.17
CA GLY A 339 -10.34 7.79 -16.82
C GLY A 339 -11.14 8.82 -16.00
N ASP A 340 -11.46 8.54 -14.74
CA ASP A 340 -12.04 9.51 -13.79
C ASP A 340 -10.95 10.41 -13.21
N VAL A 341 -10.58 11.42 -13.99
CA VAL A 341 -9.51 12.37 -13.69
C VAL A 341 -9.99 13.80 -13.87
N ASP A 342 -9.41 14.71 -13.11
CA ASP A 342 -9.73 16.12 -13.22
C ASP A 342 -9.19 16.76 -14.51
N GLN A 343 -9.67 17.97 -14.79
CA GLN A 343 -9.26 18.72 -15.98
C GLN A 343 -7.79 19.17 -15.92
N SER A 344 -7.20 19.39 -14.74
CA SER A 344 -5.78 19.74 -14.63
C SER A 344 -4.89 18.58 -15.09
N PHE A 345 -5.26 17.36 -14.71
CA PHE A 345 -4.60 16.14 -15.12
C PHE A 345 -4.65 15.96 -16.65
N LEU A 346 -5.85 16.07 -17.25
CA LEU A 346 -6.03 15.94 -18.70
C LEU A 346 -5.22 16.97 -19.47
N LYS A 347 -5.14 18.21 -18.97
CA LYS A 347 -4.29 19.26 -19.53
C LYS A 347 -2.81 18.86 -19.51
N LYS A 348 -2.32 18.42 -18.34
CA LYS A 348 -0.90 18.05 -18.14
C LYS A 348 -0.49 16.94 -19.11
N ILE A 349 -1.27 15.87 -19.20
CA ILE A 349 -0.93 14.72 -20.06
C ILE A 349 -1.09 15.04 -21.55
N LEU A 350 -2.10 15.84 -21.93
CA LEU A 350 -2.27 16.30 -23.30
C LEU A 350 -1.09 17.16 -23.76
N LEU A 351 -0.68 18.12 -22.95
CA LEU A 351 0.48 18.96 -23.24
C LEU A 351 1.74 18.11 -23.42
N LEU A 352 1.99 17.19 -22.50
CA LEU A 352 3.15 16.31 -22.56
C LEU A 352 3.16 15.42 -23.82
N CYS A 353 2.03 14.82 -24.18
CA CYS A 353 1.91 14.04 -25.41
C CYS A 353 2.14 14.89 -26.66
N THR A 354 1.69 16.15 -26.63
CA THR A 354 1.87 17.12 -27.72
C THR A 354 3.35 17.51 -27.88
N GLU A 355 4.04 17.80 -26.78
CA GLU A 355 5.48 18.08 -26.77
C GLU A 355 6.32 16.89 -27.24
N LEU A 356 5.89 15.66 -26.90
CA LEU A 356 6.56 14.42 -27.31
C LEU A 356 6.29 14.02 -28.77
N GLY A 357 5.39 14.73 -29.46
CA GLY A 357 5.02 14.40 -30.83
C GLY A 357 4.16 13.12 -30.95
N ASP A 358 3.55 12.64 -29.86
CA ASP A 358 2.67 11.46 -29.90
C ASP A 358 1.25 11.88 -30.31
N LEU A 359 1.03 11.96 -31.62
CA LEU A 359 -0.25 12.35 -32.20
C LEU A 359 -1.41 11.46 -31.72
N LYS A 360 -1.18 10.15 -31.52
CA LYS A 360 -2.24 9.22 -31.15
C LYS A 360 -2.76 9.52 -29.76
N LYS A 361 -1.84 9.65 -28.79
CA LYS A 361 -2.19 10.00 -27.40
C LYS A 361 -2.72 11.42 -27.29
N ALA A 362 -2.11 12.38 -27.99
CA ALA A 362 -2.58 13.77 -27.99
C ALA A 362 -4.03 13.86 -28.47
N LYS A 363 -4.42 13.17 -29.55
CA LYS A 363 -5.82 13.12 -29.99
C LYS A 363 -6.75 12.48 -28.96
N PHE A 364 -6.31 11.39 -28.32
CA PHE A 364 -7.10 10.69 -27.31
C PHE A 364 -7.40 11.61 -26.12
N TYR A 365 -6.38 12.23 -25.53
CA TYR A 365 -6.55 13.12 -24.38
C TYR A 365 -7.24 14.44 -24.73
N PHE A 366 -7.05 14.96 -25.95
CA PHE A 366 -7.84 16.08 -26.46
C PHE A 366 -9.34 15.74 -26.47
N GLY A 367 -9.70 14.57 -27.01
CA GLY A 367 -11.08 14.10 -27.01
C GLY A 367 -11.65 13.92 -25.60
N LYS A 368 -10.87 13.37 -24.67
CA LYS A 368 -11.28 13.23 -23.26
C LYS A 368 -11.51 14.58 -22.57
N ARG A 369 -10.68 15.58 -22.89
CA ARG A 369 -10.77 16.93 -22.33
C ARG A 369 -11.96 17.72 -22.89
N PHE A 370 -12.05 17.80 -24.21
CA PHE A 370 -12.94 18.75 -24.87
C PHE A 370 -14.14 18.11 -25.56
N GLY A 371 -14.12 16.80 -25.86
CA GLY A 371 -15.11 16.16 -26.73
C GLY A 371 -16.54 16.37 -26.27
N ASN A 372 -16.85 16.07 -25.01
CA ASN A 372 -18.19 16.28 -24.46
C ASN A 372 -18.60 17.76 -24.46
N MET A 373 -17.67 18.68 -24.18
CA MET A 373 -17.95 20.12 -24.17
C MET A 373 -18.31 20.64 -25.57
N ILE A 374 -17.63 20.13 -26.60
CA ILE A 374 -17.91 20.46 -28.00
C ILE A 374 -19.28 19.91 -28.40
N SER A 375 -19.54 18.62 -28.14
CA SER A 375 -20.79 17.97 -28.55
C SER A 375 -22.02 18.54 -27.83
N ASN A 376 -21.89 18.94 -26.55
CA ASN A 376 -23.00 19.49 -25.76
C ASN A 376 -23.15 21.02 -25.89
N LYS A 377 -22.28 21.69 -26.65
CA LYS A 377 -22.22 23.15 -26.80
C LYS A 377 -21.93 23.90 -25.48
N GLU A 378 -21.15 23.31 -24.60
CA GLU A 378 -20.83 23.82 -23.24
C GLU A 378 -19.43 24.42 -23.15
N LEU A 379 -18.93 25.00 -24.23
CA LEU A 379 -17.57 25.55 -24.31
C LEU A 379 -17.56 27.00 -23.79
N ASP A 380 -17.19 27.21 -22.53
CA ASP A 380 -17.01 28.55 -21.95
C ASP A 380 -15.78 29.29 -22.53
N GLU A 381 -15.59 30.55 -22.14
CA GLU A 381 -14.50 31.38 -22.67
C GLU A 381 -13.11 30.83 -22.32
N GLN A 382 -12.94 30.33 -21.09
CA GLN A 382 -11.66 29.80 -20.64
C GLN A 382 -11.28 28.54 -21.42
N ASN A 383 -12.22 27.62 -21.61
CA ASN A 383 -12.03 26.39 -22.38
C ASN A 383 -11.85 26.68 -23.87
N ARG A 384 -12.46 27.74 -24.41
CA ARG A 384 -12.22 28.22 -25.79
C ARG A 384 -10.78 28.68 -26.01
N VAL A 385 -10.25 29.49 -25.10
CA VAL A 385 -8.85 29.95 -25.16
C VAL A 385 -7.92 28.75 -25.10
N GLU A 386 -8.13 27.85 -24.16
CA GLU A 386 -7.26 26.70 -23.98
C GLU A 386 -7.33 25.68 -25.12
N LEU A 387 -8.53 25.42 -25.67
CA LEU A 387 -8.69 24.62 -26.88
C LEU A 387 -7.86 25.22 -28.02
N THR A 388 -7.91 26.54 -28.15
CA THR A 388 -7.19 27.29 -29.18
C THR A 388 -5.67 27.20 -29.01
N ASP A 389 -5.18 27.22 -27.77
CA ASP A 389 -3.77 27.02 -27.47
C ASP A 389 -3.33 25.62 -27.93
N PHE A 390 -4.09 24.57 -27.60
CA PHE A 390 -3.77 23.20 -28.01
C PHE A 390 -3.86 22.98 -29.53
N THR A 391 -4.87 23.53 -30.22
CA THR A 391 -4.92 23.43 -31.68
C THR A 391 -3.77 24.17 -32.33
N THR A 392 -3.28 25.27 -31.73
CA THR A 392 -2.08 25.97 -32.20
C THR A 392 -0.84 25.08 -32.05
N LEU A 393 -0.65 24.46 -30.89
CA LEU A 393 0.44 23.48 -30.68
C LEU A 393 0.37 22.30 -31.66
N PHE A 394 -0.85 21.82 -31.99
CA PHE A 394 -1.01 20.78 -33.00
C PHE A 394 -0.60 21.27 -34.39
N MET A 395 -0.92 22.51 -34.76
CA MET A 395 -0.49 23.12 -36.02
C MET A 395 1.04 23.29 -36.09
N GLU A 396 1.69 23.62 -34.97
CA GLU A 396 3.16 23.69 -34.86
C GLU A 396 3.82 22.33 -35.09
N ASN A 397 3.22 21.27 -34.56
CA ASN A 397 3.60 19.87 -34.83
C ASN A 397 3.19 19.37 -36.24
N GLN A 398 2.65 20.24 -37.10
CA GLN A 398 2.18 19.93 -38.46
C GLN A 398 1.01 18.94 -38.52
N TRP A 399 0.23 18.83 -37.44
CA TRP A 399 -0.95 17.95 -37.34
C TRP A 399 -2.20 18.61 -37.91
N TYR A 400 -2.14 19.03 -39.17
CA TYR A 400 -3.19 19.83 -39.82
C TYR A 400 -4.52 19.08 -39.97
N GLU A 401 -4.49 17.78 -40.26
CA GLU A 401 -5.69 16.95 -40.43
C GLU A 401 -6.54 16.87 -39.14
N PRO A 402 -5.98 16.50 -37.96
CA PRO A 402 -6.72 16.56 -36.70
C PRO A 402 -7.33 17.93 -36.42
N VAL A 403 -6.55 19.00 -36.62
CA VAL A 403 -7.03 20.38 -36.34
C VAL A 403 -8.14 20.79 -37.30
N HIS A 404 -8.08 20.37 -38.56
CA HIS A 404 -9.18 20.57 -39.51
C HIS A 404 -10.48 19.93 -39.02
N ASN A 405 -10.43 18.66 -38.60
CA ASN A 405 -11.61 17.93 -38.14
C ASN A 405 -12.20 18.57 -36.87
N ILE A 406 -11.36 19.02 -35.94
CA ILE A 406 -11.81 19.75 -34.74
C ILE A 406 -12.55 21.03 -35.12
N TYR A 407 -11.99 21.86 -36.02
CA TYR A 407 -12.66 23.10 -36.43
C TYR A 407 -13.88 22.88 -37.33
N GLU A 408 -13.96 21.75 -38.03
CA GLU A 408 -15.16 21.35 -38.75
C GLU A 408 -16.31 21.09 -37.76
N GLU A 409 -16.07 20.25 -36.75
CA GLU A 409 -17.06 19.97 -35.70
C GLU A 409 -17.45 21.23 -34.92
N LEU A 410 -16.48 22.08 -34.56
CA LEU A 410 -16.75 23.35 -33.88
C LEU A 410 -17.60 24.29 -34.73
N HIS A 411 -17.36 24.39 -36.04
CA HIS A 411 -18.17 25.24 -36.91
C HIS A 411 -19.58 24.70 -37.10
N GLU A 412 -19.76 23.38 -37.14
CA GLU A 412 -21.09 22.76 -37.19
C GLU A 412 -21.89 23.02 -35.91
N GLN A 413 -21.25 22.93 -34.75
CA GLN A 413 -21.92 23.15 -33.46
C GLN A 413 -22.16 24.63 -33.14
N PHE A 414 -21.24 25.51 -33.58
CA PHE A 414 -21.25 26.95 -33.34
C PHE A 414 -21.10 27.75 -34.67
N PRO A 415 -22.11 27.71 -35.56
CA PRO A 415 -22.01 28.33 -36.89
C PRO A 415 -21.84 29.85 -36.87
N GLU A 416 -22.32 30.51 -35.82
CA GLU A 416 -22.21 31.96 -35.61
C GLU A 416 -20.83 32.41 -35.10
N ASN A 417 -19.93 31.48 -34.74
CA ASN A 417 -18.59 31.82 -34.28
C ASN A 417 -17.64 32.04 -35.48
N ASP A 418 -17.40 33.31 -35.78
CA ASP A 418 -16.52 33.71 -36.88
C ASP A 418 -15.06 33.28 -36.71
N ASP A 419 -14.56 33.14 -35.48
CA ASP A 419 -13.18 32.69 -35.25
C ASP A 419 -13.00 31.23 -35.65
N PHE A 420 -13.94 30.35 -35.27
CA PHE A 420 -13.93 28.94 -35.68
C PHE A 420 -14.05 28.80 -37.19
N LYS A 421 -14.91 29.59 -37.84
CA LYS A 421 -15.02 29.63 -39.31
C LYS A 421 -13.70 30.05 -39.97
N ARG A 422 -13.02 31.10 -39.46
CA ARG A 422 -11.72 31.56 -39.97
C ARG A 422 -10.64 30.49 -39.83
N ARG A 423 -10.57 29.83 -38.67
CA ARG A 423 -9.60 28.76 -38.42
C ARG A 423 -9.88 27.51 -39.25
N LEU A 424 -11.15 27.20 -39.52
CA LEU A 424 -11.55 26.14 -40.45
C LEU A 424 -11.08 26.44 -41.89
N ILE A 425 -11.18 27.70 -42.35
CA ILE A 425 -10.66 28.11 -43.66
C ILE A 425 -9.15 27.88 -43.73
N VAL A 426 -8.40 28.33 -42.72
CA VAL A 426 -6.93 28.18 -42.65
C VAL A 426 -6.52 26.70 -42.71
N THR A 427 -7.15 25.86 -41.88
CA THR A 427 -6.84 24.42 -41.84
C THR A 427 -7.29 23.69 -43.11
N SER A 428 -8.39 24.12 -43.74
CA SER A 428 -8.82 23.61 -45.06
C SER A 428 -7.77 23.86 -46.14
N VAL A 429 -7.13 25.03 -46.14
CA VAL A 429 -6.03 25.32 -47.08
C VAL A 429 -4.82 24.44 -46.78
N LYS A 430 -4.42 24.32 -45.51
CA LYS A 430 -3.26 23.51 -45.09
C LYS A 430 -3.41 22.01 -45.37
N THR A 431 -4.66 21.56 -45.50
CA THR A 431 -5.00 20.16 -45.83
C THR A 431 -5.47 19.97 -47.28
N ASN A 432 -5.21 20.93 -48.16
CA ASN A 432 -5.52 20.89 -49.59
C ASN A 432 -7.03 20.75 -49.94
N ARG A 433 -7.91 21.21 -49.04
CA ARG A 433 -9.38 21.29 -49.25
C ARG A 433 -9.80 22.67 -49.76
N ILE A 434 -9.19 23.12 -50.85
CA ILE A 434 -9.28 24.51 -51.37
C ILE A 434 -10.71 24.93 -51.72
N GLU A 435 -11.50 24.03 -52.33
CA GLU A 435 -12.89 24.33 -52.68
C GLU A 435 -13.78 24.54 -51.45
N LYS A 436 -13.54 23.79 -50.37
CA LYS A 436 -14.24 23.96 -49.09
C LYS A 436 -13.85 25.30 -48.45
N ALA A 437 -12.56 25.64 -48.45
CA ALA A 437 -12.06 26.93 -47.98
C ALA A 437 -12.72 28.10 -48.73
N ARG A 438 -12.81 28.01 -50.07
CA ARG A 438 -13.43 29.03 -50.91
C ARG A 438 -14.92 29.22 -50.58
N LYS A 439 -15.67 28.12 -50.47
CA LYS A 439 -17.11 28.15 -50.14
C LYS A 439 -17.36 28.81 -48.78
N LEU A 440 -16.54 28.49 -47.77
CA LEU A 440 -16.62 29.08 -46.44
C LEU A 440 -16.27 30.57 -46.46
N ALA A 441 -15.27 30.98 -47.26
CA ALA A 441 -14.87 32.37 -47.43
C ALA A 441 -15.89 33.22 -48.22
N THR A 442 -16.63 32.65 -49.17
CA THR A 442 -17.66 33.38 -49.93
C THR A 442 -18.93 33.70 -49.14
N LYS A 443 -19.20 32.98 -48.04
CA LYS A 443 -20.26 33.33 -47.07
C LYS A 443 -19.84 34.45 -46.10
N VAL A 444 -18.87 35.30 -46.47
CA VAL A 444 -18.32 36.40 -45.65
C VAL A 444 -18.62 37.77 -46.28
N ALA A 445 -19.40 37.79 -47.37
CA ALA A 445 -19.84 39.03 -48.04
C ALA A 445 -21.23 39.46 -47.58
#